data_AF-A0A1N7AX70-F1
#
_entry.id   AF-A0A1N7AX70-F1
#
_cell.length_a   1.000
_cell.length_b   1.000
_cell.length_c   1.000
_cell.angle_alpha   90.00
_cell.angle_beta   90.00
_cell.angle_gamma   90.00
#
_symmetry.space_group_name_H-M   'P 1'
#
loop_
_entity.id
_entity.type
_entity.pdbx_description
1 polymer ?
#
loop_
_entity_poly.entity_id
_entity_poly.type
_entity_poly.pdbx_seq_one_letter_code
_entity_poly.pdbx_strand_id
1 'polypeptide(L)' 'MRLILFLTGFGLAVAGGISFIMYFNLLAAGMTWTDYIHFTMRRPECYLFFIGWVFMFFGFIE' A
#
# COMPACT_ATOMS: atom_id res chain seq x y z
N MET A 1 -13.89 -14.89 12.69
CA MET A 1 -12.82 -15.03 11.67
C MET A 1 -12.82 -13.88 10.68
N ARG A 2 -13.96 -13.61 9.99
CA ARG A 2 -14.12 -12.60 8.92
C ARG A 2 -13.65 -11.18 9.29
N LEU A 3 -14.11 -10.67 10.43
CA LEU A 3 -13.75 -9.34 10.94
C LEU A 3 -12.25 -9.18 11.22
N ILE A 4 -11.58 -10.26 11.65
CA ILE A 4 -10.14 -10.26 11.96
C ILE A 4 -9.36 -10.18 10.65
N LEU A 5 -9.69 -11.01 9.66
CA LEU A 5 -9.08 -10.96 8.32
C LEU A 5 -9.26 -9.59 7.66
N PHE A 6 -10.46 -9.02 7.76
CA PHE A 6 -10.73 -7.67 7.26
C PHE A 6 -9.90 -6.61 7.98
N LEU A 7 -9.84 -6.61 9.31
CA LEU A 7 -9.00 -5.66 10.08
C LEU A 7 -7.50 -5.84 9.78
N THR A 8 -7.03 -7.07 9.61
CA THR A 8 -5.64 -7.34 9.23
C THR A 8 -5.34 -6.80 7.83
N GLY A 9 -6.21 -7.06 6.85
CA GLY A 9 -6.08 -6.50 5.50
C GLY A 9 -6.13 -4.97 5.51
N PHE A 10 -7.00 -4.38 6.32
CA PHE A 10 -7.08 -2.93 6.50
C PHE A 10 -5.80 -2.35 7.09
N GLY A 11 -5.23 -2.95 8.13
CA GLY A 11 -3.97 -2.50 8.73
C GLY A 11 -2.80 -2.56 7.74
N LEU A 12 -2.71 -3.63 6.95
CA LEU A 12 -1.71 -3.78 5.89
C LEU A 12 -1.87 -2.73 4.79
N ALA A 13 -3.12 -2.46 4.38
CA ALA A 13 -3.43 -1.44 3.38
C ALA A 13 -3.09 -0.03 3.88
N VAL A 14 -3.40 0.30 5.13
CA VAL A 14 -3.04 1.59 5.74
C VAL A 14 -1.51 1.74 5.81
N ALA A 15 -0.78 0.71 6.23
CA ALA A 15 0.68 0.74 6.29
C ALA A 15 1.31 1.02 4.90
N GLY A 16 0.86 0.30 3.86
CA GLY A 16 1.33 0.54 2.49
C GLY A 16 0.92 1.92 1.96
N GLY A 17 -0.28 2.40 2.29
CA GLY A 17 -0.77 3.72 1.91
C GLY A 17 0.05 4.87 2.51
N ILE A 18 0.49 4.74 3.77
CA ILE A 18 1.37 5.72 4.41
C ILE A 18 2.72 5.78 3.67
N SER A 19 3.27 4.64 3.25
CA SER A 19 4.51 4.61 2.43
C SER A 19 4.34 5.34 1.10
N PHE A 20 3.20 5.18 0.40
CA PHE A 20 2.90 5.96 -0.80
C PHE A 20 2.86 7.47 -0.53
N ILE A 21 2.21 7.91 0.55
CA ILE A 21 2.15 9.33 0.92
C ILE A 21 3.55 9.86 1.26
N MET A 22 4.36 9.08 1.97
CA MET A 22 5.74 9.46 2.30
C MET A 22 6.58 9.62 1.04
N TYR A 23 6.47 8.69 0.09
CA TYR A 23 7.21 8.78 -1.16
C TYR A 23 6.69 9.87 -2.10
N PHE A 24 5.41 10.24 -1.97
CA PHE A 24 4.85 11.35 -2.73
C PHE A 24 5.59 12.67 -2.45
N ASN A 25 6.16 12.82 -1.26
CA ASN A 25 7.01 13.97 -0.94
C ASN A 25 8.27 14.06 -1.84
N LEU A 26 8.76 12.95 -2.39
CA LEU A 26 9.89 12.98 -3.33
C LEU A 26 9.55 13.66 -4.66
N LEU A 27 8.28 13.62 -5.09
CA LEU A 27 7.83 14.40 -6.25
C LEU A 27 7.96 15.91 -5.99
N ALA A 28 7.57 16.36 -4.80
CA ALA A 28 7.73 17.76 -4.39
C ALA A 28 9.22 18.16 -4.24
N ALA A 29 10.09 17.21 -3.90
CA ALA A 29 11.54 17.41 -3.85
C ALA A 29 12.21 17.50 -5.24
N GLY A 30 11.45 17.41 -6.33
CA GLY A 30 11.96 17.57 -7.71
C GLY A 30 12.18 16.26 -8.47
N MET A 31 11.73 15.11 -7.94
CA MET A 31 11.73 13.84 -8.66
C MET A 31 10.68 13.85 -9.77
N THR A 32 10.97 13.20 -10.91
CA THR A 32 9.97 13.04 -11.98
C THR A 32 8.94 11.97 -11.64
N TRP A 33 7.74 12.04 -12.25
CA TRP A 33 6.71 11.01 -12.10
C TRP A 33 7.18 9.60 -12.45
N THR A 34 8.04 9.47 -13.46
CA THR A 34 8.63 8.19 -13.88
C THR A 34 9.57 7.62 -12.83
N ASP A 35 10.43 8.45 -12.25
CA ASP A 35 11.34 8.04 -11.17
C ASP A 35 10.57 7.65 -9.91
N TYR A 36 9.52 8.39 -9.58
CA TYR A 36 8.66 8.09 -8.43
C TYR A 36 8.00 6.71 -8.57
N ILE A 37 7.40 6.40 -9.72
CA ILE A 37 6.73 5.11 -9.93
C ILE A 37 7.76 3.97 -9.89
N HIS A 38 8.91 4.15 -10.56
CA HIS A 38 9.97 3.14 -10.56
C HIS A 38 10.58 2.92 -9.17
N PHE A 39 10.71 3.98 -8.36
CA PHE A 39 11.16 3.90 -6.98
C PHE A 39 10.15 3.16 -6.10
N THR A 40 8.88 3.59 -6.17
CA THR A 40 7.77 3.04 -5.39
C THR A 40 7.53 1.57 -5.69
N MET A 41 7.64 1.14 -6.97
CA MET A 41 7.50 -0.26 -7.37
C MET A 41 8.66 -1.15 -6.91
N ARG A 42 9.85 -0.60 -6.66
CA ARG A 42 11.01 -1.36 -6.19
C ARG A 42 11.01 -1.58 -4.68
N ARG A 43 10.15 -0.88 -3.94
CA ARG A 43 10.09 -0.95 -2.48
C ARG A 43 9.10 -2.03 -2.04
N PRO A 44 9.52 -2.96 -1.17
CA PRO A 44 8.63 -4.00 -0.68
C PRO A 44 7.45 -3.45 0.13
N GLU A 45 7.63 -2.25 0.69
CA GLU A 45 6.64 -1.56 1.52
C GLU A 45 5.35 -1.24 0.74
N CYS A 46 5.44 -0.91 -0.54
CA CYS A 46 4.27 -0.58 -1.36
C CYS A 46 3.45 -1.81 -1.76
N TYR A 47 4.03 -3.01 -1.72
CA TYR A 47 3.27 -4.25 -1.93
C TYR A 47 2.30 -4.54 -0.78
N LEU A 48 2.56 -4.04 0.44
CA LEU A 48 1.66 -4.16 1.59
C LEU A 48 0.28 -3.55 1.29
N PHE A 49 0.23 -2.50 0.48
CA PHE A 49 -1.03 -1.89 0.04
C PHE A 49 -1.89 -2.87 -0.77
N PHE A 50 -1.29 -3.47 -1.81
CA PHE A 50 -1.98 -4.42 -2.68
C PHE A 50 -2.33 -5.73 -1.95
N ILE A 51 -1.42 -6.24 -1.12
CA ILE A 51 -1.66 -7.42 -0.29
C ILE A 51 -2.81 -7.14 0.69
N GLY A 52 -2.80 -5.99 1.36
CA GLY A 52 -3.89 -5.59 2.27
C GLY A 52 -5.25 -5.56 1.58
N TRP A 53 -5.31 -5.08 0.33
CA TRP A 53 -6.51 -5.13 -0.50
C TRP A 53 -6.98 -6.55 -0.81
N VAL A 54 -6.07 -7.46 -1.16
CA VAL A 54 -6.42 -8.88 -1.40
C VAL A 54 -6.99 -9.51 -0.14
N PHE A 55 -6.39 -9.25 1.02
CA PHE A 55 -6.87 -9.77 2.31
C PHE A 55 -8.25 -9.18 2.69
N MET A 56 -8.48 -7.88 2.44
CA MET A 56 -9.80 -7.28 2.66
C MET A 56 -10.85 -7.88 1.72
N PHE A 57 -10.52 -8.10 0.45
CA PHE A 57 -11.44 -8.68 -0.53
C PHE A 57 -11.82 -10.11 -0.15
N PHE A 58 -10.85 -10.93 0.24
CA PHE A 58 -11.09 -12.30 0.69
C PHE A 58 -11.90 -12.34 2.00
N GLY A 59 -11.61 -11.44 2.94
CA GLY A 59 -12.38 -11.32 4.19
C GLY A 59 -13.81 -10.77 4.01
N PHE A 60 -14.10 -10.12 2.89
CA PHE A 60 -15.44 -9.66 2.53
C PHE A 60 -16.27 -10.73 1.81
N ILE A 61 -15.63 -11.55 0.95
CA ILE A 61 -16.30 -12.55 0.11
C ILE A 61 -16.72 -13.80 0.91
N GLU A 62 -15.91 -14.25 1.87
CA GLU A 62 -16.24 -15.29 2.85
C GLU A 62 -17.01 -14.70 4.03
#